data_AF-A0A0S8ECC5-F1
#
_entry.id   AF-A0A0S8ECC5-F1
#
_cell.length_a   1.000
_cell.length_b   1.000
_cell.length_c   1.000
_cell.angle_alpha   90.00
_cell.angle_beta   90.00
_cell.angle_gamma   90.00
#
_symmetry.space_group_name_H-M   'P 1'
#
loop_
_entity.id
_entity.type
_entity.pdbx_description
1 polymer ?
#
loop_
_entity_poly.entity_id
_entity_poly.type
_entity_poly.pdbx_seq_one_letter_code
_entity_poly.pdbx_strand_id
1 'polypeptide(L)'
;VVLDSRLALDPTREPARSAGEVPVIVYTSAAACAAHPDRAEALRQRGCEVVPVPPADAGLAPAAVLEDLGRRGMSRVLVEGGARVFGSFFAERLVDRVMVFVSPRVLGSADALGPVAGPDGRGLLEALDVADVSVERMGPDLVIQGRVGEF
;
A
#
# COMPACT_ATOMS: atom_id res chain seq x y z
N VAL A 1 -2.78 -8.28 3.55
CA VAL A 1 -1.44 -8.03 2.97
C VAL A 1 -0.83 -6.81 3.66
N VAL A 2 0.44 -6.85 4.03
CA VAL A 2 1.17 -5.74 4.65
C VAL A 2 2.48 -5.52 3.89
N LEU A 3 2.77 -4.27 3.51
CA LEU A 3 4.08 -3.87 3.00
C LEU A 3 4.92 -3.32 4.16
N ASP A 4 5.97 -4.05 4.54
CA ASP A 4 6.80 -3.72 5.68
C ASP A 4 8.28 -3.88 5.35
N SER A 5 8.84 -2.86 4.70
CA SER A 5 10.21 -2.89 4.18
C SER A 5 11.29 -3.10 5.25
N ARG A 6 10.97 -2.80 6.52
CA ARG A 6 11.90 -2.88 7.66
C ARG A 6 11.53 -3.96 8.67
N LEU A 7 10.49 -4.74 8.40
CA LEU A 7 9.95 -5.73 9.33
C LEU A 7 9.59 -5.12 10.70
N ALA A 8 9.01 -3.92 10.68
CA ALA A 8 8.60 -3.16 11.86
C ALA A 8 7.24 -3.58 12.44
N LEU A 9 6.46 -4.43 11.77
CA LEU A 9 5.19 -4.96 12.26
C LEU A 9 5.41 -5.70 13.59
N ASP A 10 4.65 -5.31 14.61
CA ASP A 10 4.68 -5.96 15.92
C ASP A 10 3.87 -7.27 15.85
N PRO A 11 4.47 -8.45 16.12
CA PRO A 11 3.76 -9.73 16.11
C PRO A 11 2.59 -9.82 17.10
N THR A 12 2.53 -8.90 18.07
CA THR A 12 1.49 -8.82 19.09
C THR A 12 0.39 -7.82 18.75
N ARG A 13 0.41 -7.18 17.57
CA ARG A 13 -0.60 -6.20 17.14
C ARG A 13 -1.37 -6.70 15.92
N GLU A 14 -2.52 -6.07 15.66
CA GLU A 14 -3.17 -6.24 14.35
C GLU A 14 -2.27 -5.65 13.24
N PRO A 15 -2.26 -6.25 12.04
CA PRO A 15 -2.99 -7.47 11.66
C PRO A 15 -2.29 -8.79 12.05
N ALA A 16 -1.06 -8.79 12.59
CA ALA A 16 -0.33 -10.03 12.89
C ALA A 16 -1.07 -10.97 13.86
N ARG A 17 -1.82 -10.42 14.83
CA ARG A 17 -2.62 -11.20 15.77
C ARG A 17 -3.72 -12.03 15.11
N SER A 18 -4.32 -11.54 14.02
CA SER A 18 -5.42 -12.20 13.33
C SER A 18 -4.95 -13.21 12.28
N ALA A 19 -3.64 -13.43 12.11
CA ALA A 19 -3.08 -14.31 11.09
C ALA A 19 -3.53 -15.79 11.15
N GLY A 20 -4.00 -16.25 12.32
CA GLY A 20 -4.59 -17.59 12.50
C GLY A 20 -6.06 -17.69 12.09
N GLU A 21 -6.75 -16.55 11.91
CA GLU A 21 -8.17 -16.47 11.55
C GLU A 21 -8.34 -15.97 10.11
N VAL A 22 -7.53 -15.00 9.71
CA VAL A 22 -7.51 -14.39 8.37
C VAL A 22 -6.06 -14.44 7.86
N PRO A 23 -5.81 -14.89 6.62
CA PRO A 23 -4.46 -14.94 6.08
C PRO A 23 -3.77 -13.56 6.07
N VAL A 24 -2.60 -13.48 6.68
CA VAL A 24 -1.77 -12.27 6.70
C VAL A 24 -0.45 -12.54 6.00
N ILE A 25 -0.27 -11.96 4.81
CA ILE A 25 0.99 -11.94 4.08
C ILE A 25 1.71 -10.63 4.40
N VAL A 26 2.95 -10.73 4.88
CA VAL A 26 3.86 -9.62 5.17
C VAL A 26 4.97 -9.64 4.11
N TYR A 27 4.90 -8.70 3.17
CA TYR A 27 5.99 -8.46 2.23
C TYR A 27 7.05 -7.61 2.90
N THR A 28 8.31 -8.01 2.78
CA THR A 28 9.47 -7.32 3.36
C THR A 28 10.70 -7.48 2.46
N SER A 29 11.84 -6.92 2.83
CA SER A 29 13.10 -7.14 2.10
C SER A 29 13.89 -8.30 2.66
N ALA A 30 14.66 -9.00 1.81
CA ALA A 30 15.57 -10.05 2.27
C ALA A 30 16.60 -9.53 3.29
N ALA A 31 17.06 -8.29 3.12
CA ALA A 31 17.94 -7.61 4.06
C ALA A 31 17.28 -7.41 5.43
N ALA A 32 16.01 -7.01 5.48
CA ALA A 32 15.28 -6.87 6.74
C ALA A 32 15.07 -8.21 7.45
N CYS A 33 14.78 -9.29 6.71
CA CYS A 33 14.74 -10.64 7.28
C CYS A 33 16.09 -11.05 7.88
N ALA A 34 17.21 -10.76 7.21
CA ALA A 34 18.54 -11.07 7.69
C ALA A 34 18.95 -10.23 8.91
N ALA A 35 18.52 -8.96 8.96
CA ALA A 35 18.79 -8.06 10.08
C ALA A 35 17.91 -8.37 11.32
N HIS A 36 16.73 -8.94 11.12
CA HIS A 36 15.75 -9.19 12.18
C HIS A 36 15.16 -10.62 12.12
N PRO A 37 15.99 -11.68 12.19
CA PRO A 37 15.55 -13.06 12.01
C PRO A 37 14.54 -13.49 13.07
N ASP A 38 14.76 -13.14 14.34
CA ASP A 38 13.85 -13.47 15.44
C ASP A 38 12.47 -12.87 15.26
N ARG A 39 12.40 -11.66 14.68
CA ARG A 39 11.12 -10.98 14.41
C ARG A 39 10.39 -11.59 13.23
N ALA A 40 11.11 -11.96 12.17
CA ALA A 40 10.53 -12.69 11.04
C ALA A 40 9.94 -14.02 11.52
N GLU A 41 10.67 -14.73 12.38
CA GLU A 41 10.22 -15.99 12.95
C GLU A 41 9.03 -15.80 13.89
N ALA A 42 9.03 -14.78 14.75
CA ALA A 42 7.89 -14.47 15.61
C ALA A 42 6.60 -14.18 14.81
N LEU A 43 6.71 -13.49 13.66
CA LEU A 43 5.57 -13.30 12.74
C LEU A 43 5.10 -14.62 12.14
N ARG A 44 6.02 -15.48 11.68
CA ARG A 44 5.70 -16.82 11.15
C ARG A 44 5.02 -17.71 12.17
N GLN A 45 5.52 -17.73 13.41
CA GLN A 45 4.91 -18.46 14.52
C GLN A 45 3.50 -17.97 14.85
N ARG A 46 3.18 -16.71 14.53
CA ARG A 46 1.81 -16.18 14.65
C ARG A 46 0.87 -16.62 13.52
N GLY A 47 1.41 -17.24 12.47
CA GLY A 47 0.68 -17.64 11.26
C GLY A 47 0.84 -16.66 10.10
N CYS A 48 1.65 -15.60 10.23
CA CYS A 48 1.92 -14.70 9.11
C CYS A 48 2.82 -15.37 8.08
N GLU A 49 2.53 -15.18 6.79
CA GLU A 49 3.46 -15.52 5.73
C GLU A 49 4.41 -14.35 5.49
N VAL A 50 5.71 -14.52 5.79
CA VAL A 50 6.73 -13.48 5.59
C VAL A 50 7.46 -13.73 4.27
N VAL A 51 7.21 -12.88 3.28
CA VAL A 51 7.67 -13.02 1.89
C VAL A 51 8.68 -11.93 1.55
N PRO A 52 9.96 -12.27 1.32
CA PRO A 52 10.95 -11.32 0.81
C PRO A 52 10.64 -10.92 -0.64
N VAL A 53 10.70 -9.63 -0.94
CA VAL A 53 10.63 -9.07 -2.30
C VAL A 53 11.76 -8.07 -2.53
N PRO A 54 12.11 -7.77 -3.80
CA PRO A 54 13.14 -6.78 -4.11
C PRO A 54 12.83 -5.40 -3.49
N PRO A 55 13.86 -4.68 -3.03
CA PRO A 55 13.68 -3.29 -2.63
C PRO A 55 13.42 -2.41 -3.86
N ALA A 56 12.83 -1.25 -3.61
CA ALA A 56 12.72 -0.13 -4.56
C ALA A 56 13.11 1.17 -3.83
N ASP A 57 13.29 2.27 -4.57
CA ASP A 57 13.77 3.55 -4.01
C ASP A 57 12.95 4.03 -2.81
N ALA A 58 11.63 3.82 -2.85
CA ALA A 58 10.69 4.21 -1.80
C ALA A 58 10.24 3.06 -0.87
N GLY A 59 10.90 1.89 -0.90
CA GLY A 59 10.56 0.76 -0.03
C GLY A 59 10.69 -0.60 -0.71
N LEU A 60 9.56 -1.24 -0.98
CA LEU A 60 9.47 -2.52 -1.68
C LEU A 60 8.94 -2.29 -3.09
N ALA A 61 9.39 -3.09 -4.05
CA ALA A 61 8.89 -3.04 -5.43
C ALA A 61 7.42 -3.53 -5.50
N PRO A 62 6.42 -2.66 -5.73
CA PRO A 62 5.02 -3.05 -5.80
C PRO A 62 4.72 -3.98 -6.97
N ALA A 63 5.41 -3.86 -8.11
CA ALA A 63 5.25 -4.80 -9.22
C ALA A 63 5.53 -6.26 -8.79
N ALA A 64 6.61 -6.50 -8.03
CA ALA A 64 6.96 -7.83 -7.54
C ALA A 64 5.91 -8.36 -6.54
N VAL A 65 5.34 -7.48 -5.71
CA VAL A 65 4.22 -7.82 -4.82
C VAL A 65 2.99 -8.24 -5.62
N LEU A 66 2.58 -7.42 -6.60
CA LEU A 66 1.41 -7.72 -7.43
C LEU A 66 1.60 -9.00 -8.26
N GLU A 67 2.80 -9.25 -8.77
CA GLU A 67 3.11 -10.49 -9.48
C GLU A 67 2.95 -11.72 -8.58
N ASP A 68 3.44 -11.63 -7.34
CA ASP A 68 3.27 -12.70 -6.35
C ASP A 68 1.80 -12.93 -5.97
N LEU A 69 1.05 -11.85 -5.71
CA LEU A 69 -0.39 -11.93 -5.45
C LEU A 69 -1.16 -12.50 -6.65
N GLY A 70 -0.78 -12.15 -7.87
CA GLY A 70 -1.34 -12.71 -9.10
C GLY A 70 -1.10 -14.21 -9.23
N ARG A 71 0.12 -14.69 -8.95
CA ARG A 71 0.44 -16.14 -8.90
C ARG A 71 -0.38 -16.89 -7.85
N ARG A 72 -0.80 -16.21 -6.77
CA ARG A 72 -1.69 -16.75 -5.74
C ARG A 72 -3.17 -16.71 -6.13
N GLY A 73 -3.50 -16.25 -7.34
CA GLY A 73 -4.87 -16.17 -7.85
C GLY A 73 -5.63 -14.91 -7.41
N MET A 74 -4.97 -13.90 -6.84
CA MET A 74 -5.62 -12.65 -6.49
C MET A 74 -5.74 -11.74 -7.72
N SER A 75 -6.97 -11.62 -8.25
CA SER A 75 -7.26 -10.85 -9.45
C SER A 75 -7.56 -9.37 -9.18
N ARG A 76 -7.78 -8.99 -7.92
CA ARG A 76 -8.10 -7.62 -7.49
C ARG A 76 -7.45 -7.35 -6.14
N VAL A 77 -6.78 -6.21 -6.04
CA VAL A 77 -6.14 -5.75 -4.80
C VAL A 77 -6.66 -4.35 -4.51
N LEU A 78 -7.21 -4.16 -3.31
CA LEU A 78 -7.47 -2.82 -2.78
C LEU A 78 -6.20 -2.37 -2.06
N VAL A 79 -5.59 -1.30 -2.56
CA VAL A 79 -4.42 -0.70 -1.94
C VAL A 79 -4.89 0.40 -1.00
N GLU A 80 -4.57 0.26 0.28
CA GLU A 80 -4.77 1.27 1.32
C GLU A 80 -3.41 1.60 1.95
N GLY A 81 -3.28 2.80 2.49
CA GLY A 81 -2.05 3.22 3.16
C GLY A 81 -1.82 4.72 3.12
N GLY A 82 -0.58 5.10 3.35
CA GLY A 82 -0.15 6.49 3.29
C GLY A 82 0.41 6.89 1.92
N ALA A 83 0.71 8.18 1.79
CA ALA A 83 1.18 8.82 0.57
C ALA A 83 2.33 8.08 -0.13
N ARG A 84 3.26 7.47 0.62
CA ARG A 84 4.38 6.70 0.07
C ARG A 84 3.96 5.42 -0.64
N VAL A 85 3.00 4.69 -0.07
CA VAL A 85 2.47 3.45 -0.68
C VAL A 85 1.75 3.81 -1.97
N PHE A 86 0.83 4.78 -1.94
CA PHE A 86 0.15 5.21 -3.16
C PHE A 86 1.15 5.74 -4.20
N GLY A 87 2.12 6.53 -3.77
CA GLY A 87 3.19 7.05 -4.61
C GLY A 87 3.95 5.97 -5.37
N SER A 88 4.32 4.87 -4.70
CA SER A 88 5.06 3.78 -5.37
C SER A 88 4.22 3.05 -6.41
N PHE A 89 2.91 2.87 -6.18
CA PHE A 89 2.03 2.25 -7.18
C PHE A 89 1.77 3.20 -8.37
N PHE A 90 1.60 4.50 -8.14
CA PHE A 90 1.42 5.46 -9.23
C PHE A 90 2.70 5.65 -10.06
N ALA A 91 3.87 5.69 -9.42
CA ALA A 91 5.15 5.83 -10.10
C ALA A 91 5.41 4.67 -11.10
N GLU A 92 4.94 3.47 -10.77
CA GLU A 92 5.06 2.29 -11.63
C GLU A 92 3.84 2.07 -12.55
N ARG A 93 2.87 3.00 -12.56
CA ARG A 93 1.62 2.91 -13.34
C ARG A 93 0.83 1.62 -13.08
N LEU A 94 0.80 1.17 -11.82
CA LEU A 94 0.15 -0.07 -11.38
C LEU A 94 -1.28 0.14 -10.85
N VAL A 95 -1.86 1.32 -11.07
CA VAL A 95 -3.19 1.69 -10.55
C VAL A 95 -4.18 1.71 -11.69
N ASP A 96 -5.18 0.82 -11.65
CA ASP A 96 -6.26 0.80 -12.64
C ASP A 96 -7.41 1.77 -12.31
N ARG A 97 -7.69 1.97 -11.02
CA ARG A 97 -8.83 2.75 -10.52
C ARG A 97 -8.49 3.41 -9.20
N VAL A 98 -9.03 4.60 -8.99
CA VAL A 98 -8.94 5.35 -7.74
C VAL A 98 -10.30 5.51 -7.09
N MET A 99 -10.29 5.60 -5.76
CA MET A 99 -11.42 6.05 -4.94
C MET A 99 -10.88 7.08 -3.94
N VAL A 100 -11.37 8.31 -4.04
CA VAL A 100 -10.95 9.44 -3.21
C VAL A 100 -12.10 9.84 -2.31
N PHE A 101 -11.86 9.79 -1.01
CA PHE A 101 -12.83 10.16 0.02
C PHE A 101 -12.51 11.58 0.51
N VAL A 102 -13.46 12.49 0.33
CA VAL A 102 -13.32 13.91 0.72
C VAL A 102 -14.32 14.20 1.83
N SER A 103 -13.80 14.51 3.02
CA SER A 103 -14.61 14.88 4.18
C SER A 103 -14.72 16.41 4.30
N PRO A 104 -15.86 16.96 4.77
CA PRO A 104 -16.03 18.39 5.01
C PRO A 104 -15.33 18.84 6.30
N ARG A 105 -14.03 18.50 6.42
CA ARG A 105 -13.18 18.81 7.57
C ARG A 105 -11.95 19.57 7.07
N VAL A 106 -11.67 20.69 7.73
CA VAL A 106 -10.50 21.51 7.43
C VAL A 106 -9.37 21.13 8.38
N LEU A 107 -8.27 20.65 7.83
CA LEU A 107 -7.03 20.36 8.55
C LEU A 107 -5.92 21.18 7.88
N GLY A 108 -5.14 21.92 8.68
CA GLY A 108 -4.05 22.76 8.18
C GLY A 108 -2.75 22.46 8.92
N SER A 109 -1.68 22.22 8.18
CA SER A 109 -0.30 22.12 8.68
C SER A 109 0.65 22.47 7.55
N ALA A 110 1.75 23.17 7.86
CA ALA A 110 2.81 23.43 6.88
C ALA A 110 3.47 22.12 6.40
N ASP A 111 3.47 21.09 7.25
CA ASP A 111 4.06 19.78 6.98
C ASP A 111 3.00 18.73 6.61
N ALA A 112 1.78 19.16 6.26
CA ALA A 112 0.72 18.23 5.85
C ALA A 112 1.17 17.43 4.63
N LEU A 113 1.15 16.11 4.75
CA LEU A 113 1.42 15.23 3.62
C LEU A 113 0.22 15.22 2.67
N GLY A 114 0.49 15.33 1.37
CA GLY A 114 -0.51 15.10 0.33
C GLY A 114 -0.97 13.63 0.28
N PRO A 115 -2.06 13.34 -0.45
CA PRO A 115 -2.60 11.99 -0.53
C PRO A 115 -1.66 11.02 -1.27
N VAL A 116 -0.87 11.51 -2.22
CA VAL A 116 0.10 10.73 -2.99
C VAL A 116 1.45 11.42 -2.89
N ALA A 117 2.49 10.69 -2.51
CA ALA A 117 3.85 11.21 -2.50
C ALA A 117 4.47 10.96 -3.87
N GLY A 118 5.21 11.92 -4.41
CA GLY A 118 5.97 11.67 -5.65
C GLY A 118 7.35 11.05 -5.38
N PRO A 119 8.24 11.08 -6.40
CA PRO A 119 9.57 10.53 -6.29
C PRO A 119 10.30 11.10 -5.07
N ASP A 120 11.06 10.26 -4.34
CA ASP A 120 11.74 10.61 -3.08
C ASP A 120 10.81 11.09 -1.94
N GLY A 121 9.49 10.90 -2.08
CA GLY A 121 8.49 11.31 -1.11
C GLY A 121 8.09 12.78 -1.19
N ARG A 122 8.61 13.54 -2.17
CA ARG A 122 8.41 15.00 -2.29
C ARG A 122 8.30 15.51 -3.74
N GLY A 123 8.79 14.76 -4.72
CA GLY A 123 8.77 15.14 -6.14
C GLY A 123 7.36 15.19 -6.72
N LEU A 124 7.25 15.65 -7.97
CA LEU A 124 6.00 15.63 -8.72
C LEU A 124 5.95 14.35 -9.57
N LEU A 125 4.86 13.59 -9.47
CA LEU A 125 4.57 12.53 -10.44
C LEU A 125 4.06 13.17 -11.72
N GLU A 126 4.28 12.51 -12.85
CA GLU A 126 3.57 12.85 -14.07
C GLU A 126 2.06 12.86 -13.81
N ALA A 127 1.37 13.87 -14.33
CA ALA A 127 -0.07 13.97 -14.16
C ALA A 127 -0.75 12.80 -14.87
N LEU A 128 -1.63 12.12 -14.15
CA LEU A 128 -2.45 11.04 -14.69
C LEU A 128 -3.90 11.49 -14.71
N ASP A 129 -4.53 11.35 -15.87
CA ASP A 129 -5.97 11.61 -15.99
C ASP A 129 -6.79 10.47 -15.38
N VAL A 130 -7.96 10.85 -14.87
CA VAL A 130 -8.97 9.93 -14.36
C VAL A 130 -10.20 10.07 -15.25
N ALA A 131 -10.61 8.99 -15.93
CA ALA A 131 -11.84 8.97 -16.71
C ALA A 131 -12.95 8.17 -16.03
N ASP A 132 -14.13 8.21 -16.64
CA ASP A 132 -15.37 7.62 -16.12
C ASP A 132 -15.66 8.05 -14.67
N VAL A 133 -15.38 9.33 -14.38
CA VAL A 133 -15.48 9.86 -13.03
C VAL A 133 -16.93 9.86 -12.56
N SER A 134 -17.18 9.22 -11.43
CA SER A 134 -18.43 9.37 -10.69
C SER A 134 -18.18 10.01 -9.33
N VAL A 135 -19.18 10.76 -8.86
CA VAL A 135 -19.18 11.41 -7.56
C VAL A 135 -20.44 11.01 -6.82
N GLU A 136 -20.26 10.39 -5.67
CA GLU A 136 -21.34 9.91 -4.82
C GLU A 136 -21.21 10.50 -3.41
N ARG A 137 -22.35 10.70 -2.74
CA ARG A 137 -22.35 11.16 -1.35
C ARG A 137 -22.43 9.96 -0.42
N MET A 138 -21.52 9.88 0.55
CA MET A 138 -21.51 8.87 1.59
C MET A 138 -21.60 9.56 2.96
N GLY A 139 -22.83 9.73 3.45
CA GLY A 139 -23.07 10.52 4.66
C GLY A 139 -22.65 11.98 4.48
N PRO A 140 -21.76 12.54 5.32
CA PRO A 140 -21.24 13.89 5.14
C PRO A 140 -20.14 13.99 4.07
N ASP A 141 -19.55 12.87 3.66
CA ASP A 141 -18.38 12.83 2.79
C ASP A 141 -18.78 12.63 1.31
N LEU A 142 -17.85 12.94 0.42
CA LEU A 142 -17.94 12.66 -1.02
C LEU A 142 -16.96 11.54 -1.39
N VAL A 143 -17.39 10.66 -2.27
CA VAL A 143 -16.56 9.63 -2.89
C VAL A 143 -16.43 9.98 -4.37
N ILE A 144 -15.21 10.27 -4.81
CA ILE A 144 -14.86 10.50 -6.21
C ILE A 144 -14.11 9.26 -6.69
N GLN A 145 -14.60 8.59 -7.72
CA GLN A 145 -13.98 7.37 -8.25
C GLN A 145 -13.91 7.39 -9.77
N GLY A 146 -12.91 6.71 -10.32
CA GLY A 146 -12.73 6.63 -11.77
C GLY A 146 -11.50 5.83 -12.14
N ARG A 147 -11.39 5.51 -13.42
CA ARG A 147 -10.28 4.72 -13.98
C ARG A 147 -9.07 5.62 -14.26
N VAL A 148 -7.87 5.14 -13.99
CA VAL A 148 -6.61 5.88 -14.22
C VAL A 148 -5.98 5.44 -15.54
N GLY A 149 -5.47 6.38 -16.33
CA GLY A 149 -4.69 6.09 -17.55
C GLY A 149 -5.17 6.84 -18.80
N GLU A 150 -4.56 6.53 -19.95
CA GLU A 150 -4.96 7.10 -21.25
C GLU A 150 -6.13 6.29 -21.84
N PHE A 151 -7.11 7.01 -22.38
CA PHE A 151 -8.33 6.47 -23.00
C PHE A 151 -8.38 6.87 -24.48
#